data_AF-A0AAP2K195-F1
#
_entry.id   AF-A0AAP2K195-F1
#
_cell.length_a   1.000
_cell.length_b   1.000
_cell.length_c   1.000
_cell.angle_alpha   90.00
_cell.angle_beta   90.00
_cell.angle_gamma   90.00
#
_symmetry.space_group_name_H-M   'P 1'
#
loop_
_entity.id
_entity.type
_entity.pdbx_description
1 polymer ?
#
loop_
_entity_poly.entity_id
_entity_poly.type
_entity_poly.pdbx_seq_one_letter_code
_entity_poly.pdbx_strand_id
1 'polypeptide(L)'
;MSSQPFSPLYQWRILILLGLVYFLATATTFTSLGVVLPEMISELKWSWSEAGFGFTLLGLTCGLASFLPSLLIRKMGVRTTLLLGTLVFITGFYNLYSTHTISTYFLGTALIGIGFTLLATVPGTYVLSRLFEKQSLAFGMYFTIGGLGGVAGPWIYFYASNQLGSWRMHWVLCAVYLSIVTLITIFMLREGKQEQAHAKKVMQKQVSDANKPIYRTAEVWTVGRALRTWQFYLIAATYTSFLWCGITVNSFAVAHIEERGFGMTVAVSLLSTMAFVNAFSRFIGGAAGEWLEPKKLLIGSLIIMVLGVVFLSIATSWLWLILFVLCVGVGYGMTFLASSVLLSNYFGRGPYLELFSVVNLISTIACLAPFIAGAIKDFTGSFTPAFLIIAAPVVVILLLTLMMKPPVLNTQ
;
A
#
# COMPACT_ATOMS: atom_id res chain seq x y z
N MET A 1 -4.58 39.54 -16.67
CA MET A 1 -5.36 38.38 -17.17
C MET A 1 -5.64 37.44 -16.02
N SER A 2 -6.86 37.47 -15.49
CA SER A 2 -7.31 36.58 -14.41
C SER A 2 -7.31 35.15 -14.92
N SER A 3 -6.38 34.31 -14.44
CA SER A 3 -6.40 32.88 -14.71
C SER A 3 -7.69 32.31 -14.12
N GLN A 4 -8.65 31.98 -14.99
CA GLN A 4 -9.89 31.33 -14.59
C GLN A 4 -9.55 30.04 -13.83
N PRO A 5 -10.26 29.76 -12.71
CA PRO A 5 -10.05 28.52 -11.97
C PRO A 5 -10.35 27.32 -12.87
N PHE A 6 -9.65 26.21 -12.66
CA PHE A 6 -9.97 24.97 -13.38
C PHE A 6 -11.42 24.58 -13.16
N SER A 7 -12.10 24.14 -14.22
CA SER A 7 -13.49 23.68 -14.10
C SER A 7 -13.57 22.44 -13.21
N PRO A 8 -14.65 22.29 -12.40
CA PRO A 8 -14.84 21.10 -11.57
C PRO A 8 -14.73 19.81 -12.39
N LEU A 9 -15.29 19.81 -13.61
CA LEU A 9 -15.22 18.67 -14.54
C LEU A 9 -13.77 18.24 -14.84
N TYR A 10 -12.85 19.18 -15.03
CA TYR A 10 -11.43 18.87 -15.23
C TYR A 10 -10.81 18.29 -13.96
N GLN A 11 -11.10 18.87 -12.79
CA GLN A 11 -10.57 18.41 -11.50
C GLN A 11 -10.95 16.94 -11.25
N TRP A 12 -12.23 16.61 -11.43
CA TRP A 12 -12.76 15.26 -11.28
C TRP A 12 -12.20 14.27 -12.31
N ARG A 13 -12.05 14.67 -13.57
CA ARG A 13 -11.43 13.83 -14.61
C ARG A 13 -9.99 13.47 -14.27
N ILE A 14 -9.18 14.44 -13.84
CA ILE A 14 -7.79 14.19 -13.44
C ILE A 14 -7.71 13.30 -12.20
N LEU A 15 -8.61 13.48 -11.23
CA LEU A 15 -8.70 12.60 -10.07
C LEU A 15 -8.97 11.14 -10.49
N ILE A 16 -9.94 10.92 -11.38
CA ILE A 16 -10.26 9.57 -11.86
C ILE A 16 -9.07 8.98 -12.62
N LEU A 17 -8.44 9.73 -13.53
CA LEU A 17 -7.31 9.25 -14.32
C LEU A 17 -6.08 8.90 -13.47
N LEU A 18 -5.68 9.78 -12.55
CA LEU A 18 -4.61 9.48 -11.60
C LEU A 18 -5.00 8.31 -10.70
N GLY A 19 -6.26 8.26 -10.26
CA GLY A 19 -6.80 7.13 -9.50
C GLY A 19 -6.68 5.81 -10.26
N LEU A 20 -6.97 5.80 -11.58
CA LEU A 20 -6.83 4.62 -12.44
C LEU A 20 -5.37 4.22 -12.66
N VAL A 21 -4.45 5.19 -12.79
CA VAL A 21 -3.01 4.89 -12.79
C VAL A 21 -2.61 4.22 -11.48
N TYR A 22 -3.07 4.73 -10.35
CA TYR A 22 -2.76 4.15 -9.05
C TYR A 22 -3.42 2.77 -8.83
N PHE A 23 -4.65 2.60 -9.33
CA PHE A 23 -5.37 1.33 -9.36
C PHE A 23 -4.55 0.29 -10.11
N LEU A 24 -4.11 0.60 -11.34
CA LEU A 24 -3.33 -0.33 -12.13
C LEU A 24 -1.97 -0.59 -11.48
N ALA A 25 -1.25 0.45 -11.05
CA ALA A 25 0.03 0.27 -10.37
C ALA A 25 -0.08 -0.67 -9.16
N THR A 26 -1.15 -0.57 -8.37
CA THR A 26 -1.43 -1.45 -7.21
C THR A 26 -1.85 -2.85 -7.64
N ALA A 27 -2.66 -2.97 -8.69
CA ALA A 27 -3.09 -4.25 -9.25
C ALA A 27 -1.92 -5.07 -9.77
N THR A 28 -0.94 -4.42 -10.41
CA THR A 28 0.16 -5.08 -11.13
C THR A 28 1.44 -5.30 -10.30
N THR A 29 1.47 -4.84 -9.05
CA THR A 29 2.64 -4.96 -8.16
C THR A 29 2.41 -6.00 -7.07
N PHE A 30 1.98 -5.56 -5.89
CA PHE A 30 1.99 -6.39 -4.68
C PHE A 30 0.96 -7.52 -4.73
N THR A 31 -0.24 -7.24 -5.22
CA THR A 31 -1.33 -8.22 -5.20
C THR A 31 -1.18 -9.28 -6.28
N SER A 32 -0.84 -8.90 -7.52
CA SER A 32 -0.70 -9.86 -8.62
C SER A 32 0.57 -10.71 -8.52
N LEU A 33 1.70 -10.13 -8.06
CA LEU A 33 2.96 -10.87 -7.99
C LEU A 33 2.83 -12.13 -7.13
N GLY A 34 2.14 -12.06 -5.98
CA GLY A 34 1.92 -13.22 -5.12
C GLY A 34 0.99 -14.29 -5.69
N VAL A 35 0.15 -13.94 -6.68
CA VAL A 35 -0.67 -14.93 -7.39
C VAL A 35 0.10 -15.59 -8.54
N VAL A 36 1.02 -14.85 -9.16
CA VAL A 36 1.88 -15.33 -10.26
C VAL A 36 3.01 -16.22 -9.74
N LEU A 37 3.49 -15.94 -8.53
CA LEU A 37 4.65 -16.58 -7.92
C LEU A 37 4.61 -18.12 -7.86
N PRO A 38 3.50 -18.77 -7.47
CA PRO A 38 3.42 -20.24 -7.43
C PRO A 38 3.71 -20.89 -8.78
N GLU A 39 3.15 -20.37 -9.89
CA GLU A 39 3.41 -20.89 -11.24
C GLU A 39 4.88 -20.67 -11.63
N MET A 40 5.44 -19.48 -11.37
CA MET A 40 6.87 -19.20 -11.65
C MET A 40 7.80 -20.16 -10.91
N ILE A 41 7.54 -20.44 -9.63
CA ILE A 41 8.32 -21.38 -8.81
C ILE A 41 8.19 -22.79 -9.36
N SER A 42 6.99 -23.20 -9.77
CA SER A 42 6.73 -24.54 -10.31
C SER A 42 7.48 -24.79 -11.63
N GLU A 43 7.56 -23.79 -12.50
CA GLU A 43 8.22 -23.86 -13.82
C GLU A 43 9.73 -23.69 -13.70
N LEU A 44 10.19 -22.66 -12.97
CA LEU A 44 11.59 -22.25 -12.91
C LEU A 44 12.38 -22.95 -11.78
N LYS A 45 11.69 -23.74 -10.95
CA LYS A 45 12.26 -24.58 -9.87
C LYS A 45 13.07 -23.80 -8.84
N TRP A 46 12.67 -22.57 -8.55
CA TRP A 46 13.29 -21.75 -7.50
C TRP A 46 12.87 -22.20 -6.11
N SER A 47 13.66 -21.83 -5.10
CA SER A 47 13.24 -21.94 -3.71
C SER A 47 12.24 -20.85 -3.33
N TRP A 48 11.43 -21.09 -2.28
CA TRP A 48 10.46 -20.10 -1.81
C TRP A 48 11.14 -18.88 -1.18
N SER A 49 12.31 -19.07 -0.56
CA SER A 49 13.15 -17.98 -0.04
C SER A 49 13.65 -17.06 -1.15
N GLU A 50 14.17 -17.59 -2.25
CA GLU A 50 14.58 -16.79 -3.41
C GLU A 50 13.39 -16.03 -4.00
N ALA A 51 12.25 -16.70 -4.16
CA ALA A 51 11.04 -16.09 -4.68
C ALA A 51 10.53 -14.95 -3.75
N GLY A 52 10.54 -15.19 -2.44
CA GLY A 52 10.23 -14.21 -1.41
C GLY A 52 11.20 -13.02 -1.38
N PHE A 53 12.48 -13.25 -1.64
CA PHE A 53 13.48 -12.19 -1.72
C PHE A 53 13.18 -11.19 -2.85
N GLY A 54 12.66 -11.64 -3.98
CA GLY A 54 12.23 -10.72 -5.04
C GLY A 54 11.05 -9.83 -4.62
N PHE A 55 10.10 -10.37 -3.84
CA PHE A 55 9.01 -9.58 -3.26
C PHE A 55 9.54 -8.58 -2.21
N THR A 56 10.51 -8.99 -1.39
CA THR A 56 11.26 -8.11 -0.49
C THR A 56 11.93 -6.97 -1.24
N LEU A 57 12.57 -7.26 -2.37
CA LEU A 57 13.26 -6.27 -3.19
C LEU A 57 12.29 -5.26 -3.83
N LEU A 58 11.10 -5.70 -4.24
CA LEU A 58 10.01 -4.81 -4.69
C LEU A 58 9.63 -3.81 -3.60
N GLY A 59 9.37 -4.30 -2.39
CA GLY A 59 9.01 -3.43 -1.26
C GLY A 59 10.15 -2.50 -0.84
N LEU A 60 11.38 -3.02 -0.77
CA LEU A 60 12.58 -2.27 -0.39
C LEU A 60 12.85 -1.13 -1.37
N THR A 61 12.83 -1.41 -2.67
CA THR A 61 13.06 -0.40 -3.70
C THR A 61 11.92 0.62 -3.75
N CYS A 62 10.68 0.22 -3.50
CA CYS A 62 9.57 1.14 -3.30
C CYS A 62 9.81 2.09 -2.11
N GLY A 63 10.33 1.59 -0.99
CA GLY A 63 10.69 2.41 0.17
C GLY A 63 11.83 3.39 -0.14
N LEU A 64 12.93 2.88 -0.68
CA LEU A 64 14.14 3.66 -0.97
C LEU A 64 13.92 4.69 -2.09
N ALA A 65 13.14 4.36 -3.12
CA ALA A 65 12.85 5.26 -4.24
C ALA A 65 11.77 6.30 -3.91
N SER A 66 11.14 6.26 -2.74
CA SER A 66 10.04 7.17 -2.36
C SER A 66 10.40 8.67 -2.45
N PHE A 67 11.67 9.04 -2.32
CA PHE A 67 12.15 10.40 -2.47
C PHE A 67 12.27 10.85 -3.94
N LEU A 68 12.49 9.91 -4.86
CA LEU A 68 12.80 10.16 -6.28
C LEU A 68 11.70 10.96 -7.01
N PRO A 69 10.39 10.66 -6.85
CA PRO A 69 9.33 11.44 -7.48
C PRO A 69 9.34 12.90 -7.04
N SER A 70 9.65 13.17 -5.76
CA SER A 70 9.65 14.55 -5.24
C SER A 70 10.74 15.43 -5.89
N LEU A 71 11.91 14.85 -6.16
CA LEU A 71 13.00 15.51 -6.88
C LEU A 71 12.65 15.74 -8.36
N LEU A 72 12.14 14.70 -9.02
CA LEU A 72 11.82 14.74 -10.45
C LEU A 72 10.68 15.71 -10.73
N ILE A 73 9.64 15.73 -9.89
CA ILE A 73 8.52 16.67 -10.03
C ILE A 73 9.00 18.11 -9.91
N ARG A 74 9.91 18.41 -8.97
CA ARG A 74 10.47 19.75 -8.79
C ARG A 74 11.33 20.21 -9.97
N LYS A 75 12.12 19.30 -10.56
CA LYS A 75 13.07 19.62 -11.63
C LYS A 75 12.47 19.55 -13.04
N MET A 76 11.60 18.57 -13.29
CA MET A 76 11.17 18.15 -14.63
C MET A 76 9.65 18.11 -14.81
N GLY A 77 8.87 18.40 -13.76
CA GLY A 77 7.41 18.34 -13.78
C GLY A 77 6.84 16.94 -13.54
N VAL A 78 5.52 16.89 -13.38
CA VAL A 78 4.77 15.67 -13.09
C VAL A 78 4.65 14.79 -14.33
N ARG A 79 4.37 15.35 -15.50
CA ARG A 79 4.25 14.60 -16.77
C ARG A 79 5.48 13.76 -17.07
N THR A 80 6.66 14.37 -16.96
CA THR A 80 7.94 13.67 -17.20
C THR A 80 8.19 12.61 -16.14
N THR A 81 7.83 12.89 -14.88
CA THR A 81 7.94 11.91 -13.79
C THR A 81 7.07 10.67 -14.06
N LEU A 82 5.83 10.88 -14.52
CA LEU A 82 4.92 9.80 -14.90
C LEU A 82 5.46 9.01 -16.10
N LEU A 83 5.97 9.68 -17.13
CA LEU A 83 6.57 9.01 -18.29
C LEU A 83 7.76 8.12 -17.88
N LEU A 84 8.68 8.64 -17.07
CA LEU A 84 9.82 7.86 -16.56
C LEU A 84 9.35 6.67 -15.72
N GLY A 85 8.35 6.88 -14.86
CA GLY A 85 7.74 5.80 -14.07
C GLY A 85 7.16 4.69 -14.94
N THR A 86 6.44 5.04 -16.01
CA THR A 86 5.89 4.07 -16.97
C THR A 86 6.99 3.31 -17.69
N LEU A 87 8.05 3.98 -18.16
CA LEU A 87 9.18 3.31 -18.83
C LEU A 87 9.90 2.32 -17.89
N VAL A 88 10.11 2.71 -16.64
CA VAL A 88 10.69 1.84 -15.61
C VAL A 88 9.80 0.63 -15.36
N PHE A 89 8.48 0.82 -15.28
CA PHE A 89 7.51 -0.28 -15.15
C PHE A 89 7.53 -1.24 -16.34
N ILE A 90 7.48 -0.72 -17.57
CA ILE A 90 7.53 -1.55 -18.79
C ILE A 90 8.82 -2.37 -18.80
N THR A 91 9.95 -1.76 -18.45
CA THR A 91 11.24 -2.46 -18.36
C THR A 91 11.19 -3.55 -17.30
N GLY A 92 10.60 -3.27 -16.13
CA GLY A 92 10.40 -4.26 -15.07
C GLY A 92 9.51 -5.43 -15.51
N PHE A 93 8.37 -5.16 -16.13
CA PHE A 93 7.47 -6.19 -16.67
C PHE A 93 8.11 -7.00 -17.80
N TYR A 94 8.89 -6.37 -18.66
CA TYR A 94 9.64 -7.06 -19.71
C TYR A 94 10.68 -8.02 -19.14
N ASN A 95 11.38 -7.62 -18.07
CA ASN A 95 12.29 -8.51 -17.34
C ASN A 95 11.53 -9.70 -16.76
N LEU A 96 10.38 -9.47 -16.11
CA LEU A 96 9.55 -10.55 -15.56
C LEU A 96 8.98 -11.49 -16.63
N TYR A 97 8.58 -10.95 -17.78
CA TYR A 97 8.17 -11.74 -18.95
C TYR A 97 9.29 -12.66 -19.46
N SER A 98 10.50 -12.10 -19.61
CA SER A 98 11.67 -12.80 -20.17
C SER A 98 12.47 -13.58 -19.12
N THR A 99 11.89 -13.77 -17.93
CA THR A 99 12.63 -14.33 -16.80
C THR A 99 12.86 -15.83 -16.98
N HIS A 100 14.14 -16.19 -16.99
CA HIS A 100 14.63 -17.57 -16.90
C HIS A 100 15.61 -17.75 -15.73
N THR A 101 16.17 -16.65 -15.20
CA THR A 101 17.14 -16.66 -14.10
C THR A 101 16.64 -15.83 -12.93
N ILE A 102 17.08 -16.19 -11.72
CA ILE A 102 16.71 -15.47 -10.50
C ILE A 102 17.16 -14.00 -10.51
N SER A 103 18.27 -13.70 -11.18
CA SER A 103 18.78 -12.33 -11.31
C SER A 103 17.86 -11.45 -12.15
N THR A 104 17.30 -11.98 -13.25
CA THR A 104 16.30 -11.24 -14.06
C THR A 104 15.01 -11.00 -13.29
N TYR A 105 14.61 -11.94 -12.43
CA TYR A 105 13.49 -11.75 -11.51
C TYR A 105 13.75 -10.61 -10.52
N PHE A 106 14.91 -10.61 -9.85
CA PHE A 106 15.27 -9.55 -8.89
C PHE A 106 15.35 -8.16 -9.54
N LEU A 107 15.95 -8.06 -10.73
CA LEU A 107 15.97 -6.80 -11.48
C LEU A 107 14.55 -6.36 -11.85
N GLY A 108 13.69 -7.28 -12.30
CA GLY A 108 12.29 -7.00 -12.62
C GLY A 108 11.52 -6.45 -11.41
N THR A 109 11.60 -7.12 -10.26
CA THR A 109 10.89 -6.70 -9.04
C THR A 109 11.42 -5.38 -8.48
N ALA A 110 12.73 -5.15 -8.53
CA ALA A 110 13.36 -3.88 -8.15
C ALA A 110 12.87 -2.70 -9.01
N LEU A 111 12.85 -2.89 -10.34
CA LEU A 111 12.37 -1.86 -11.27
C LEU A 111 10.89 -1.55 -11.05
N ILE A 112 10.06 -2.59 -10.85
CA ILE A 112 8.64 -2.42 -10.54
C ILE A 112 8.43 -1.61 -9.25
N GLY A 113 9.23 -1.87 -8.20
CA GLY A 113 9.17 -1.09 -6.96
C GLY A 113 9.51 0.39 -7.17
N ILE A 114 10.55 0.69 -7.95
CA ILE A 114 10.90 2.08 -8.33
C ILE A 114 9.76 2.71 -9.15
N GLY A 115 9.26 2.01 -10.16
CA GLY A 115 8.17 2.47 -11.02
C GLY A 115 6.91 2.80 -10.24
N PHE A 116 6.57 1.98 -9.23
CA PHE A 116 5.41 2.21 -8.36
C PHE A 116 5.48 3.58 -7.70
N THR A 117 6.63 3.95 -7.13
CA THR A 117 6.78 5.27 -6.47
C THR A 117 6.60 6.44 -7.43
N LEU A 118 7.07 6.29 -8.67
CA LEU A 118 7.02 7.32 -9.72
C LEU A 118 5.64 7.51 -10.33
N LEU A 119 4.72 6.55 -10.17
CA LEU A 119 3.36 6.60 -10.71
C LEU A 119 2.26 6.76 -9.65
N ALA A 120 2.44 6.15 -8.48
CA ALA A 120 1.38 5.93 -7.50
C ALA A 120 1.24 7.11 -6.53
N THR A 121 1.70 6.95 -5.29
CA THR A 121 1.27 7.78 -4.16
C THR A 121 1.73 9.23 -4.27
N VAL A 122 2.99 9.47 -4.61
CA VAL A 122 3.60 10.82 -4.55
C VAL A 122 3.09 11.75 -5.67
N PRO A 123 3.14 11.40 -6.96
CA PRO A 123 2.66 12.29 -8.02
C PRO A 123 1.16 12.59 -7.92
N GLY A 124 0.36 11.56 -7.62
CA GLY A 124 -1.09 11.71 -7.51
C GLY A 124 -1.49 12.64 -6.36
N THR A 125 -0.93 12.44 -5.17
CA THR A 125 -1.22 13.34 -4.03
C THR A 125 -0.70 14.76 -4.27
N TYR A 126 0.47 14.92 -4.91
CA TYR A 126 0.99 16.24 -5.27
C TYR A 126 0.03 17.01 -6.19
N VAL A 127 -0.45 16.39 -7.28
CA VAL A 127 -1.39 17.06 -8.20
C VAL A 127 -2.72 17.35 -7.52
N LEU A 128 -3.29 16.39 -6.79
CA LEU A 128 -4.58 16.56 -6.12
C LEU A 128 -4.54 17.63 -5.03
N SER A 129 -3.43 17.72 -4.29
CA SER A 129 -3.24 18.76 -3.27
C SER A 129 -3.35 20.18 -3.83
N ARG A 130 -2.93 20.36 -5.07
CA ARG A 130 -2.92 21.65 -5.77
C ARG A 130 -4.20 21.94 -6.54
N LEU A 131 -4.97 20.90 -6.84
CA LEU A 131 -6.15 20.98 -7.68
C LEU A 131 -7.43 21.17 -6.86
N PHE A 132 -7.51 20.55 -5.67
CA PHE A 132 -8.71 20.54 -4.83
C PHE A 132 -8.55 21.35 -3.54
N GLU A 133 -9.56 22.19 -3.24
CA GLU A 133 -9.64 22.91 -1.95
C GLU A 133 -9.87 21.93 -0.79
N LYS A 134 -10.80 20.98 -0.95
CA LYS A 134 -11.08 19.91 0.03
C LYS A 134 -10.18 18.68 -0.20
N GLN A 135 -8.88 18.82 0.10
CA GLN A 135 -7.87 17.77 -0.12
C GLN A 135 -8.23 16.43 0.53
N SER A 136 -8.79 16.44 1.74
CA SER A 136 -9.15 15.21 2.46
C SER A 136 -10.10 14.32 1.65
N LEU A 137 -11.09 14.94 0.99
CA LEU A 137 -12.05 14.21 0.15
C LEU A 137 -11.38 13.70 -1.13
N ALA A 138 -10.56 14.53 -1.78
CA ALA A 138 -9.84 14.15 -2.99
C ALA A 138 -8.85 12.99 -2.74
N PHE A 139 -8.09 13.05 -1.65
CA PHE A 139 -7.19 11.98 -1.23
C PHE A 139 -7.94 10.72 -0.85
N GLY A 140 -9.03 10.84 -0.08
CA GLY A 140 -9.87 9.69 0.27
C GLY A 140 -10.34 8.92 -0.96
N MET A 141 -10.89 9.63 -1.95
CA MET A 141 -11.32 9.00 -3.21
C MET A 141 -10.15 8.41 -4.01
N TYR A 142 -9.04 9.14 -4.11
CA TYR A 142 -7.84 8.67 -4.80
C TYR A 142 -7.28 7.37 -4.21
N PHE A 143 -7.15 7.29 -2.88
CA PHE A 143 -6.66 6.09 -2.20
C PHE A 143 -7.65 4.93 -2.27
N THR A 144 -8.96 5.22 -2.26
CA THR A 144 -9.99 4.19 -2.45
C THR A 144 -9.91 3.60 -3.86
N ILE A 145 -9.85 4.44 -4.91
CA ILE A 145 -9.71 3.96 -6.29
C ILE A 145 -8.43 3.14 -6.42
N GLY A 146 -7.30 3.62 -5.91
CA GLY A 146 -6.04 2.86 -5.91
C GLY A 146 -6.12 1.51 -5.19
N GLY A 147 -6.74 1.49 -4.02
CA GLY A 147 -6.92 0.28 -3.21
C GLY A 147 -7.76 -0.79 -3.90
N LEU A 148 -8.76 -0.39 -4.70
CA LEU A 148 -9.53 -1.32 -5.53
C LEU A 148 -8.67 -2.03 -6.58
N GLY A 149 -7.50 -1.49 -6.92
CA GLY A 149 -6.52 -2.17 -7.77
C GLY A 149 -6.14 -3.56 -7.24
N GLY A 150 -6.04 -3.70 -5.92
CA GLY A 150 -5.76 -4.99 -5.28
C GLY A 150 -6.86 -6.04 -5.48
N VAL A 151 -8.09 -5.61 -5.79
CA VAL A 151 -9.18 -6.52 -6.17
C VAL A 151 -8.95 -7.05 -7.58
N ALA A 152 -8.54 -6.18 -8.51
CA ALA A 152 -8.39 -6.54 -9.92
C ALA A 152 -7.10 -7.30 -10.25
N GLY A 153 -6.01 -7.08 -9.51
CA GLY A 153 -4.71 -7.72 -9.74
C GLY A 153 -4.77 -9.24 -9.91
N PRO A 154 -5.34 -9.98 -8.93
CA PRO A 154 -5.53 -11.44 -9.04
C PRO A 154 -6.35 -11.87 -10.26
N TRP A 155 -7.37 -11.10 -10.65
CA TRP A 155 -8.21 -11.41 -11.82
C TRP A 155 -7.51 -11.16 -13.16
N ILE A 156 -6.64 -10.14 -13.24
CA ILE A 156 -5.79 -9.91 -14.43
C ILE A 156 -4.89 -11.12 -14.66
N TYR A 157 -4.33 -11.69 -13.59
CA TYR A 157 -3.55 -12.92 -13.66
C TYR A 157 -4.40 -14.13 -14.05
N PHE A 158 -5.56 -14.33 -13.40
CA PHE A 158 -6.47 -15.43 -13.73
C PHE A 158 -6.87 -15.44 -15.21
N TYR A 159 -7.17 -14.26 -15.77
CA TYR A 159 -7.46 -14.11 -17.19
C TYR A 159 -6.26 -14.48 -18.06
N ALA A 160 -5.06 -14.00 -17.71
CA ALA A 160 -3.84 -14.31 -18.45
C ALA A 160 -3.49 -15.80 -18.43
N SER A 161 -3.54 -16.45 -17.25
CA SER A 161 -3.20 -17.87 -17.12
C SER A 161 -4.22 -18.76 -17.85
N ASN A 162 -5.53 -18.55 -17.64
CA ASN A 162 -6.55 -19.43 -18.23
C ASN A 162 -6.85 -19.19 -19.71
N GLN A 163 -6.83 -17.94 -20.19
CA GLN A 163 -7.23 -17.65 -21.58
C GLN A 163 -6.04 -17.56 -22.52
N LEU A 164 -4.89 -17.09 -22.04
CA LEU A 164 -3.67 -16.93 -22.84
C LEU A 164 -2.65 -18.05 -22.57
N GLY A 165 -2.94 -18.96 -21.62
CA GLY A 165 -2.17 -20.18 -21.38
C GLY A 165 -0.79 -19.97 -20.75
N SER A 166 -0.47 -18.76 -20.29
CA SER A 166 0.84 -18.48 -19.69
C SER A 166 0.80 -17.31 -18.71
N TRP A 167 1.41 -17.51 -17.54
CA TRP A 167 1.69 -16.44 -16.58
C TRP A 167 2.55 -15.31 -17.18
N ARG A 168 3.35 -15.57 -18.22
CA ARG A 168 4.15 -14.52 -18.88
C ARG A 168 3.26 -13.45 -19.51
N MET A 169 2.12 -13.84 -20.06
CA MET A 169 1.18 -12.90 -20.68
C MET A 169 0.54 -11.94 -19.67
N HIS A 170 0.55 -12.28 -18.38
CA HIS A 170 0.14 -11.35 -17.32
C HIS A 170 0.98 -10.07 -17.36
N TRP A 171 2.30 -10.19 -17.45
CA TRP A 171 3.20 -9.03 -17.47
C TRP A 171 3.02 -8.17 -18.71
N VAL A 172 2.70 -8.79 -19.85
CA VAL A 172 2.38 -8.06 -21.10
C VAL A 172 1.09 -7.26 -20.94
N LEU A 173 0.02 -7.88 -20.43
CA LEU A 173 -1.25 -7.19 -20.19
C LEU A 173 -1.08 -6.02 -19.21
N CYS A 174 -0.33 -6.25 -18.11
CA CYS A 174 0.00 -5.22 -17.13
C CYS A 174 0.75 -4.05 -17.77
N ALA A 175 1.75 -4.32 -18.61
CA ALA A 175 2.50 -3.29 -19.33
C ALA A 175 1.59 -2.49 -20.28
N VAL A 176 0.72 -3.15 -21.03
CA VAL A 176 -0.18 -2.49 -21.99
C VAL A 176 -1.20 -1.62 -21.28
N TYR A 177 -1.94 -2.15 -20.30
CA TYR A 177 -2.97 -1.40 -19.60
C TYR A 177 -2.41 -0.20 -18.83
N LEU A 178 -1.30 -0.40 -18.10
CA LEU A 178 -0.66 0.67 -17.36
C LEU A 178 -0.18 1.78 -18.31
N SER A 179 0.46 1.41 -19.43
CA SER A 179 0.96 2.38 -20.41
C SER A 179 -0.15 3.21 -21.02
N ILE A 180 -1.24 2.58 -21.47
CA ILE A 180 -2.38 3.29 -22.08
C ILE A 180 -2.97 4.30 -21.11
N VAL A 181 -3.28 3.87 -19.88
CA VAL A 181 -3.92 4.75 -18.88
C VAL A 181 -2.98 5.88 -18.46
N THR A 182 -1.69 5.60 -18.25
CA THR A 182 -0.74 6.65 -17.88
C THR A 182 -0.51 7.64 -19.02
N LEU A 183 -0.42 7.20 -20.28
CA LEU A 183 -0.28 8.10 -21.44
C LEU A 183 -1.50 9.01 -21.61
N ILE A 184 -2.72 8.47 -21.47
CA ILE A 184 -3.95 9.29 -21.46
C ILE A 184 -3.88 10.33 -20.33
N THR A 185 -3.45 9.91 -19.14
CA THR A 185 -3.32 10.79 -17.98
C THR A 185 -2.31 11.92 -18.24
N ILE A 186 -1.15 11.61 -18.81
CA ILE A 186 -0.11 12.59 -19.16
C ILE A 186 -0.62 13.61 -20.18
N PHE A 187 -1.33 13.15 -21.21
CA PHE A 187 -1.88 14.01 -22.26
C PHE A 187 -2.93 14.98 -21.70
N MET A 188 -3.79 14.51 -20.79
CA MET A 188 -4.87 15.33 -20.21
C MET A 188 -4.39 16.23 -19.06
N LEU A 189 -3.37 15.82 -18.31
CA LEU A 189 -2.81 16.61 -17.20
C LEU A 189 -2.23 17.91 -17.75
N ARG A 190 -2.64 19.08 -17.25
CA ARG A 190 -2.11 20.39 -17.65
C ARG A 190 -1.04 20.89 -16.69
N GLU A 191 0.11 21.30 -17.23
CA GLU A 191 1.21 21.92 -16.47
C GLU A 191 1.48 23.34 -16.97
N GLY A 192 1.89 24.24 -16.08
CA GLY A 192 2.33 25.59 -16.44
C GLY A 192 1.81 26.70 -15.52
N LYS A 193 1.91 27.95 -15.97
CA LYS A 193 1.62 29.14 -15.15
C LYS A 193 0.18 29.17 -14.60
N GLN A 194 -0.79 28.64 -15.34
CA GLN A 194 -2.19 28.56 -14.90
C GLN A 194 -2.37 27.56 -13.74
N GLU A 195 -1.67 26.42 -13.76
CA GLU A 195 -1.71 25.44 -12.67
C GLU A 195 -1.10 26.03 -11.40
N GLN A 196 0.06 26.68 -11.52
CA GLN A 196 0.72 27.32 -10.38
C GLN A 196 -0.13 28.44 -9.75
N ALA A 197 -0.83 29.21 -10.58
CA ALA A 197 -1.73 30.25 -10.11
C ALA A 197 -2.96 29.67 -9.37
N HIS A 198 -3.53 28.57 -9.87
CA HIS A 198 -4.63 27.85 -9.20
C HIS A 198 -4.17 27.24 -7.87
N ALA A 199 -3.01 26.57 -7.87
CA ALA A 199 -2.43 25.96 -6.67
C ALA A 199 -2.20 26.97 -5.55
N LYS A 200 -1.69 28.17 -5.86
CA LYS A 200 -1.52 29.25 -4.88
C LYS A 200 -2.84 29.68 -4.26
N LYS A 201 -3.92 29.79 -5.06
CA LYS A 201 -5.27 30.14 -4.56
C LYS A 201 -5.82 29.05 -3.63
N VAL A 202 -5.62 27.78 -3.99
CA VAL A 202 -6.04 26.63 -3.17
C VAL A 202 -5.34 26.64 -1.81
N MET A 203 -4.01 26.83 -1.78
CA MET A 203 -3.24 26.90 -0.52
C MET A 203 -3.69 28.06 0.39
N GLN A 204 -4.04 29.21 -0.17
CA GLN A 204 -4.41 30.39 0.62
C GLN A 204 -5.74 30.23 1.36
N LYS A 205 -6.68 29.44 0.83
CA LYS A 205 -7.99 29.18 1.45
C LYS A 205 -7.97 28.10 2.55
N GLN A 206 -6.93 27.26 2.61
CA GLN A 206 -6.90 26.11 3.52
C GLN A 206 -6.57 26.45 4.97
N VAL A 207 -6.03 27.64 5.23
CA VAL A 207 -5.57 28.05 6.57
C VAL A 207 -6.73 28.33 7.53
N SER A 208 -7.99 28.41 7.06
CA SER A 208 -9.10 28.98 7.83
C SER A 208 -10.02 28.00 8.58
N ASP A 209 -9.84 26.68 8.53
CA ASP A 209 -10.85 25.73 9.02
C ASP A 209 -10.29 24.61 9.93
N ALA A 210 -10.44 24.76 11.25
CA ALA A 210 -10.08 23.71 12.20
C ALA A 210 -10.94 23.74 13.49
N ASN A 211 -12.08 23.06 13.49
CA ASN A 211 -12.77 22.68 14.74
C ASN A 211 -13.41 21.29 14.60
N LYS A 212 -12.97 20.30 15.41
CA LYS A 212 -13.59 18.96 15.54
C LYS A 212 -13.31 18.38 16.95
N PRO A 213 -14.20 17.52 17.50
CA PRO A 213 -14.30 17.18 18.93
C PRO A 213 -13.46 15.99 19.45
N ILE A 214 -12.46 15.51 18.71
CA ILE A 214 -11.62 14.37 19.13
C ILE A 214 -10.35 14.89 19.82
N TYR A 215 -9.78 14.15 20.78
CA TYR A 215 -8.48 14.48 21.39
C TYR A 215 -7.46 14.79 20.30
N ARG A 216 -7.04 16.05 20.30
CA ARG A 216 -5.95 16.59 19.50
C ARG A 216 -5.04 17.25 20.49
N THR A 217 -3.75 16.92 20.43
CA THR A 217 -2.78 17.64 21.23
C THR A 217 -2.93 19.15 21.01
N ALA A 218 -3.02 19.90 22.11
CA ALA A 218 -3.00 21.36 22.09
C ALA A 218 -1.56 21.89 21.98
N GLU A 219 -0.57 21.02 22.15
CA GLU A 219 0.84 21.37 22.20
C GLU A 219 1.46 21.38 20.80
N VAL A 220 2.38 22.32 20.57
CA VAL A 220 3.11 22.42 19.29
C VAL A 220 4.32 21.48 19.34
N TRP A 221 4.15 20.31 18.74
CA TRP A 221 5.24 19.32 18.60
C TRP A 221 6.14 19.66 17.41
N THR A 222 7.44 19.41 17.59
CA THR A 222 8.42 19.37 16.48
C THR A 222 8.82 17.93 16.22
N VAL A 223 9.29 17.62 15.00
CA VAL A 223 9.72 16.26 14.63
C VAL A 223 10.79 15.75 15.57
N GLY A 224 11.82 16.54 15.85
CA GLY A 224 12.91 16.14 16.76
C GLY A 224 12.42 15.77 18.16
N ARG A 225 11.37 16.42 18.67
CA ARG A 225 10.76 16.07 19.97
C ARG A 225 9.92 14.80 19.88
N ALA A 226 9.12 14.66 18.83
CA ALA A 226 8.31 13.46 18.62
C ALA A 226 9.17 12.19 18.46
N LEU A 227 10.31 12.27 17.74
CA LEU A 227 11.26 11.16 17.56
C LEU A 227 11.96 10.71 18.85
N ARG A 228 11.87 11.49 19.94
CA ARG A 228 12.40 11.10 21.26
C ARG A 228 11.35 10.37 22.11
N THR A 229 10.11 10.27 21.65
CA THR A 229 9.02 9.63 22.41
C THR A 229 8.91 8.15 22.05
N TRP A 230 8.66 7.32 23.06
CA TRP A 230 8.43 5.89 22.84
C TRP A 230 7.08 5.64 22.13
N GLN A 231 6.09 6.52 22.31
CA GLN A 231 4.80 6.46 21.63
C GLN A 231 4.96 6.56 20.11
N PHE A 232 5.88 7.39 19.62
CA PHE A 232 6.18 7.48 18.20
C PHE A 232 6.67 6.13 17.65
N TYR A 233 7.66 5.52 18.32
CA TYR A 233 8.18 4.21 17.89
C TYR A 233 7.15 3.09 18.01
N LEU A 234 6.25 3.15 18.99
CA LEU A 234 5.17 2.20 19.10
C LEU A 234 4.17 2.36 17.94
N ILE A 235 3.80 3.59 17.56
CA ILE A 235 2.97 3.84 16.38
C ILE A 235 3.70 3.35 15.11
N ALA A 236 5.01 3.61 14.98
CA ALA A 236 5.81 3.09 13.89
C ALA A 236 5.85 1.55 13.86
N ALA A 237 5.95 0.90 15.02
CA ALA A 237 5.90 -0.55 15.15
C ALA A 237 4.53 -1.11 14.74
N THR A 238 3.43 -0.49 15.16
CA THR A 238 2.07 -0.88 14.74
C THR A 238 1.85 -0.72 13.23
N TYR A 239 2.45 0.33 12.64
CA TYR A 239 2.43 0.53 11.20
C TYR A 239 3.29 -0.54 10.48
N THR A 240 4.43 -0.89 11.06
CA THR A 240 5.31 -1.94 10.53
C THR A 240 4.65 -3.31 10.59
N SER A 241 3.91 -3.62 11.67
CA SER A 241 3.31 -4.94 11.88
C SER A 241 2.19 -5.25 10.88
N PHE A 242 1.35 -4.27 10.53
CA PHE A 242 0.32 -4.53 9.52
C PHE A 242 0.92 -4.71 8.12
N LEU A 243 1.98 -3.96 7.78
CA LEU A 243 2.72 -4.18 6.54
C LEU A 243 3.39 -5.55 6.53
N TRP A 244 3.99 -5.96 7.65
CA TRP A 244 4.63 -7.26 7.81
C TRP A 244 3.66 -8.40 7.50
N CYS A 245 2.47 -8.39 8.10
CA CYS A 245 1.43 -9.38 7.82
C CYS A 245 0.90 -9.25 6.39
N GLY A 246 0.53 -8.05 5.96
CA GLY A 246 -0.11 -7.88 4.66
C GLY A 246 0.79 -8.20 3.48
N ILE A 247 2.07 -7.83 3.51
CA ILE A 247 3.04 -8.18 2.47
C ILE A 247 3.20 -9.71 2.41
N THR A 248 3.31 -10.38 3.56
CA THR A 248 3.45 -11.84 3.59
C THR A 248 2.21 -12.57 3.08
N VAL A 249 1.02 -12.12 3.50
CA VAL A 249 -0.26 -12.67 3.01
C VAL A 249 -0.39 -12.46 1.51
N ASN A 250 -0.11 -11.25 1.00
CA ASN A 250 -0.14 -11.01 -0.44
C ASN A 250 0.87 -11.86 -1.20
N SER A 251 2.02 -12.19 -0.60
CA SER A 251 3.06 -12.99 -1.26
C SER A 251 2.73 -14.47 -1.39
N PHE A 252 2.21 -15.10 -0.33
CA PHE A 252 2.14 -16.57 -0.25
C PHE A 252 0.78 -17.15 0.15
N ALA A 253 -0.26 -16.33 0.41
CA ALA A 253 -1.56 -16.87 0.77
C ALA A 253 -2.16 -17.74 -0.36
N VAL A 254 -1.96 -17.37 -1.63
CA VAL A 254 -2.42 -18.17 -2.78
C VAL A 254 -1.76 -19.54 -2.78
N ALA A 255 -0.42 -19.59 -2.70
CA ALA A 255 0.34 -20.83 -2.60
C ALA A 255 -0.17 -21.73 -1.46
N HIS A 256 -0.38 -21.15 -0.27
CA HIS A 256 -0.85 -21.91 0.87
C HIS A 256 -2.25 -22.47 0.68
N ILE A 257 -3.17 -21.69 0.11
CA ILE A 257 -4.55 -22.10 -0.15
C ILE A 257 -4.58 -23.23 -1.19
N GLU A 258 -3.74 -23.14 -2.23
CA GLU A 258 -3.62 -24.19 -3.25
C GLU A 258 -3.03 -25.50 -2.70
N GLU A 259 -1.99 -25.42 -1.85
CA GLU A 259 -1.42 -26.58 -1.16
C GLU A 259 -2.43 -27.29 -0.24
N ARG A 260 -3.46 -26.57 0.22
CA ARG A 260 -4.57 -27.13 1.02
C ARG A 260 -5.67 -27.74 0.16
N GLY A 261 -5.50 -27.81 -1.16
CA GLY A 261 -6.40 -28.46 -2.10
C GLY A 261 -7.51 -27.57 -2.65
N PHE A 262 -7.49 -26.26 -2.36
CA PHE A 262 -8.43 -25.33 -2.97
C PHE A 262 -7.92 -24.87 -4.34
N GLY A 263 -8.80 -24.81 -5.34
CA GLY A 263 -8.40 -24.41 -6.68
C GLY A 263 -7.95 -22.94 -6.77
N MET A 264 -7.14 -22.63 -7.77
CA MET A 264 -6.63 -21.29 -8.08
C MET A 264 -7.72 -20.21 -8.14
N THR A 265 -8.87 -20.51 -8.75
CA THR A 265 -10.03 -19.59 -8.82
C THR A 265 -10.52 -19.19 -7.42
N VAL A 266 -10.52 -20.14 -6.48
CA VAL A 266 -10.91 -19.88 -5.10
C VAL A 266 -9.86 -18.99 -4.42
N ALA A 267 -8.57 -19.32 -4.55
CA ALA A 267 -7.50 -18.51 -3.97
C ALA A 267 -7.49 -17.06 -4.50
N VAL A 268 -7.65 -16.87 -5.81
CA VAL A 268 -7.80 -15.57 -6.49
C VAL A 268 -8.99 -14.79 -5.93
N SER A 269 -10.18 -15.42 -5.89
CA SER A 269 -11.39 -14.76 -5.41
C SER A 269 -11.29 -14.35 -3.93
N LEU A 270 -10.64 -15.16 -3.10
CA LEU A 270 -10.42 -14.83 -1.68
C LEU A 270 -9.49 -13.63 -1.51
N LEU A 271 -8.38 -13.54 -2.26
CA LEU A 271 -7.49 -12.38 -2.20
C LEU A 271 -8.16 -11.10 -2.73
N SER A 272 -8.90 -11.20 -3.83
CA SER A 272 -9.69 -10.07 -4.34
C SER A 272 -10.74 -9.61 -3.32
N THR A 273 -11.43 -10.55 -2.67
CA THR A 273 -12.40 -10.24 -1.61
C THR A 273 -11.73 -9.61 -0.40
N MET A 274 -10.55 -10.09 0.01
CA MET A 274 -9.76 -9.52 1.09
C MET A 274 -9.36 -8.07 0.77
N ALA A 275 -8.92 -7.80 -0.45
CA ALA A 275 -8.60 -6.44 -0.90
C ALA A 275 -9.83 -5.53 -0.89
N PHE A 276 -11.00 -6.04 -1.28
CA PHE A 276 -12.26 -5.30 -1.23
C PHE A 276 -12.67 -4.97 0.22
N VAL A 277 -12.63 -5.96 1.12
CA VAL A 277 -12.92 -5.78 2.55
C VAL A 277 -11.95 -4.79 3.18
N ASN A 278 -10.68 -4.80 2.79
CA ASN A 278 -9.68 -3.82 3.21
C ASN A 278 -10.00 -2.39 2.76
N ALA A 279 -10.38 -2.20 1.50
CA ALA A 279 -10.81 -0.89 1.01
C ALA A 279 -12.05 -0.39 1.77
N PHE A 280 -13.02 -1.27 1.99
CA PHE A 280 -14.27 -0.93 2.67
C PHE A 280 -14.10 -0.68 4.17
N SER A 281 -13.22 -1.44 4.83
CA SER A 281 -12.93 -1.27 6.27
C SER A 281 -12.27 0.07 6.57
N ARG A 282 -11.44 0.61 5.66
CA ARG A 282 -10.91 1.97 5.76
C ARG A 282 -12.00 3.03 5.71
N PHE A 283 -12.98 2.85 4.82
CA PHE A 283 -14.10 3.78 4.71
C PHE A 283 -14.94 3.80 5.99
N ILE A 284 -15.31 2.62 6.50
CA ILE A 284 -16.04 2.49 7.77
C ILE A 284 -15.20 3.02 8.94
N GLY A 285 -13.90 2.69 8.99
CA GLY A 285 -12.98 3.14 10.02
C GLY A 285 -12.87 4.65 10.11
N GLY A 286 -13.00 5.36 8.99
CA GLY A 286 -13.00 6.82 8.96
C GLY A 286 -14.24 7.41 9.64
N ALA A 287 -15.42 6.83 9.41
CA ALA A 287 -16.65 7.24 10.09
C ALA A 287 -16.64 6.83 11.58
N ALA A 288 -16.18 5.61 11.86
CA ALA A 288 -16.04 5.08 13.22
C ALA A 288 -15.06 5.91 14.06
N GLY A 289 -14.00 6.44 13.44
CA GLY A 289 -13.03 7.33 14.09
C GLY A 289 -13.60 8.68 14.55
N GLU A 290 -14.84 9.04 14.17
CA GLU A 290 -15.54 10.20 14.74
C GLU A 290 -16.17 9.92 16.12
N TRP A 291 -16.38 8.64 16.46
CA TRP A 291 -17.11 8.20 17.65
C TRP A 291 -16.26 7.33 18.58
N LEU A 292 -15.24 6.65 18.04
CA LEU A 292 -14.35 5.75 18.77
C LEU A 292 -12.96 6.36 18.91
N GLU A 293 -12.37 6.19 20.09
CA GLU A 293 -10.98 6.56 20.33
C GLU A 293 -10.04 5.77 19.38
N PRO A 294 -9.14 6.44 18.65
CA PRO A 294 -8.22 5.80 17.71
C PRO A 294 -7.36 4.67 18.33
N LYS A 295 -7.02 4.78 19.62
CA LYS A 295 -6.31 3.72 20.36
C LYS A 295 -7.13 2.43 20.45
N LYS A 296 -8.42 2.52 20.79
CA LYS A 296 -9.31 1.36 20.92
C LYS A 296 -9.51 0.69 19.56
N LEU A 297 -9.67 1.51 18.53
CA LEU A 297 -9.79 1.06 17.15
C LEU A 297 -8.52 0.33 16.67
N LEU A 298 -7.33 0.84 17.01
CA LEU A 298 -6.04 0.18 16.75
C LEU A 298 -5.91 -1.18 17.48
N ILE A 299 -6.27 -1.24 18.76
CA ILE A 299 -6.22 -2.48 19.54
C ILE A 299 -7.13 -3.55 18.90
N GLY A 300 -8.38 -3.17 18.58
CA GLY A 300 -9.33 -4.07 17.92
C GLY A 300 -8.81 -4.55 16.57
N SER A 301 -8.24 -3.67 15.75
CA SER A 301 -7.73 -4.04 14.44
C SER A 301 -6.52 -4.97 14.49
N LEU A 302 -5.62 -4.80 15.47
CA LEU A 302 -4.49 -5.70 15.69
C LEU A 302 -4.95 -7.09 16.15
N ILE A 303 -5.93 -7.18 17.06
CA ILE A 303 -6.51 -8.46 17.49
C ILE A 303 -7.12 -9.19 16.28
N ILE A 304 -7.95 -8.48 15.51
CA ILE A 304 -8.60 -9.02 14.31
C ILE A 304 -7.56 -9.50 13.29
N MET A 305 -6.45 -8.77 13.13
CA MET A 305 -5.37 -9.15 12.21
C MET A 305 -4.64 -10.42 12.66
N VAL A 306 -4.31 -10.56 13.95
CA VAL A 306 -3.70 -11.78 14.49
C VAL A 306 -4.63 -12.98 14.26
N LEU A 307 -5.92 -12.84 14.58
CA LEU A 307 -6.92 -13.87 14.32
C LEU A 307 -6.97 -14.25 12.84
N GLY A 308 -6.96 -13.26 11.94
CA GLY A 308 -7.00 -13.51 10.50
C GLY A 308 -5.80 -14.31 10.00
N VAL A 309 -4.59 -13.99 10.46
CA VAL A 309 -3.38 -14.73 10.09
C VAL A 309 -3.39 -16.15 10.69
N VAL A 310 -3.89 -16.31 11.92
CA VAL A 310 -4.07 -17.64 12.52
C VAL A 310 -5.07 -18.47 11.71
N PHE A 311 -6.21 -17.91 11.32
CA PHE A 311 -7.22 -18.59 10.49
C PHE A 311 -6.67 -19.00 9.12
N LEU A 312 -5.81 -18.16 8.52
CA LEU A 312 -5.08 -18.54 7.30
C LEU A 312 -4.19 -19.76 7.53
N SER A 313 -3.44 -19.80 8.64
CA SER A 313 -2.51 -20.90 8.92
C SER A 313 -3.20 -22.26 9.09
N ILE A 314 -4.45 -22.26 9.57
CA ILE A 314 -5.25 -23.47 9.80
C ILE A 314 -6.33 -23.66 8.73
N ALA A 315 -6.21 -22.99 7.58
CA ALA A 315 -7.21 -23.02 6.52
C ALA A 315 -7.37 -24.43 5.90
N THR A 316 -8.26 -25.23 6.49
CA THR A 316 -8.62 -26.58 6.02
C THR A 316 -10.07 -26.65 5.54
N SER A 317 -10.88 -25.62 5.81
CA SER A 317 -12.30 -25.58 5.46
C SER A 317 -12.70 -24.18 4.97
N TRP A 318 -13.82 -24.12 4.25
CA TRP A 318 -14.40 -22.85 3.77
C TRP A 318 -14.66 -21.84 4.87
N LEU A 319 -15.04 -22.29 6.07
CA LEU A 319 -15.27 -21.42 7.22
C LEU A 319 -14.00 -20.65 7.59
N TRP A 320 -12.85 -21.34 7.68
CA TRP A 320 -11.57 -20.71 8.00
C TRP A 320 -11.13 -19.70 6.94
N LEU A 321 -11.37 -20.00 5.67
CA LEU A 321 -11.05 -19.09 4.55
C LEU A 321 -11.88 -17.80 4.59
N ILE A 322 -13.19 -17.92 4.86
CA ILE A 322 -14.08 -16.75 5.00
C ILE A 322 -13.65 -15.89 6.19
N LEU A 323 -13.40 -16.52 7.34
CA LEU A 323 -12.93 -15.81 8.53
C LEU A 323 -11.58 -15.14 8.30
N PHE A 324 -10.63 -15.80 7.63
CA PHE A 324 -9.36 -15.22 7.20
C PHE A 324 -9.57 -13.94 6.38
N VAL A 325 -10.38 -14.01 5.32
CA VAL A 325 -10.61 -12.87 4.40
C VAL A 325 -11.19 -11.67 5.13
N LEU A 326 -12.19 -11.90 5.98
CA LEU A 326 -12.83 -10.85 6.77
C LEU A 326 -11.84 -10.25 7.79
N CYS A 327 -11.16 -11.10 8.54
CA CYS A 327 -10.26 -10.66 9.60
C CYS A 327 -9.01 -9.95 9.05
N VAL A 328 -8.32 -10.51 8.06
CA VAL A 328 -7.13 -9.85 7.50
C VAL A 328 -7.52 -8.58 6.74
N GLY A 329 -8.62 -8.60 5.98
CA GLY A 329 -9.12 -7.41 5.28
C GLY A 329 -9.46 -6.27 6.24
N VAL A 330 -10.27 -6.53 7.27
CA VAL A 330 -10.65 -5.52 8.28
C VAL A 330 -9.44 -5.09 9.08
N GLY A 331 -8.66 -6.03 9.61
CA GLY A 331 -7.49 -5.75 10.43
C GLY A 331 -6.47 -4.88 9.71
N TYR A 332 -6.18 -5.16 8.44
CA TYR A 332 -5.22 -4.39 7.65
C TYR A 332 -5.72 -2.96 7.38
N GLY A 333 -6.95 -2.81 6.89
CA GLY A 333 -7.48 -1.50 6.55
C GLY A 333 -7.66 -0.59 7.77
N MET A 334 -8.16 -1.16 8.87
CA MET A 334 -8.45 -0.45 10.11
C MET A 334 -7.15 -0.06 10.85
N THR A 335 -6.13 -0.93 10.88
CA THR A 335 -4.82 -0.60 11.49
C THR A 335 -4.13 0.54 10.77
N PHE A 336 -4.12 0.54 9.43
CA PHE A 336 -3.56 1.64 8.64
C PHE A 336 -4.19 2.99 9.02
N LEU A 337 -5.52 3.03 9.09
CA LEU A 337 -6.25 4.24 9.47
C LEU A 337 -5.97 4.65 10.92
N ALA A 338 -6.03 3.70 11.85
CA ALA A 338 -5.85 3.96 13.28
C ALA A 338 -4.46 4.53 13.60
N SER A 339 -3.40 3.91 13.07
CA SER A 339 -2.02 4.35 13.27
C SER A 339 -1.81 5.76 12.70
N SER A 340 -2.38 6.05 11.53
CA SER A 340 -2.33 7.37 10.91
C SER A 340 -3.05 8.45 11.75
N VAL A 341 -4.25 8.16 12.23
CA VAL A 341 -5.02 9.08 13.08
C VAL A 341 -4.34 9.28 14.44
N LEU A 342 -3.81 8.23 15.06
CA LEU A 342 -3.07 8.32 16.32
C LEU A 342 -1.83 9.22 16.18
N LEU A 343 -1.07 9.06 15.11
CA LEU A 343 0.10 9.90 14.83
C LEU A 343 -0.29 11.38 14.74
N SER A 344 -1.37 11.69 14.01
CA SER A 344 -1.86 13.07 13.90
C SER A 344 -2.45 13.61 15.21
N ASN A 345 -3.11 12.77 16.01
CA ASN A 345 -3.75 13.22 17.25
C ASN A 345 -2.74 13.46 18.38
N TYR A 346 -1.69 12.63 18.45
CA TYR A 346 -0.67 12.71 19.50
C TYR A 346 0.37 13.80 19.26
N PHE A 347 0.79 13.99 18.00
CA PHE A 347 1.86 14.94 17.65
C PHE A 347 1.36 16.14 16.85
N GLY A 348 0.05 16.25 16.64
CA GLY A 348 -0.56 17.37 15.94
C GLY A 348 -0.36 17.31 14.42
N ARG A 349 -1.01 18.24 13.71
CA ARG A 349 -1.03 18.29 12.23
C ARG A 349 0.22 18.91 11.61
N GLY A 350 0.94 19.76 12.35
CA GLY A 350 2.13 20.46 11.86
C GLY A 350 3.24 19.51 11.41
N PRO A 351 3.80 18.68 12.31
CA PRO A 351 4.87 17.75 11.96
C PRO A 351 4.37 16.43 11.33
N TYR A 352 3.06 16.23 11.17
CA TYR A 352 2.46 14.95 10.77
C TYR A 352 3.06 14.39 9.48
N LEU A 353 3.23 15.21 8.45
CA LEU A 353 3.74 14.75 7.14
C LEU A 353 5.18 14.21 7.25
N GLU A 354 6.03 14.90 8.00
CA GLU A 354 7.41 14.48 8.23
C GLU A 354 7.45 13.22 9.09
N LEU A 355 6.66 13.17 10.17
CA LEU A 355 6.56 12.00 11.04
C LEU A 355 6.03 10.77 10.30
N PHE A 356 5.00 10.92 9.49
CA PHE A 356 4.43 9.84 8.69
C PHE A 356 5.45 9.31 7.68
N SER A 357 6.28 10.19 7.10
CA SER A 357 7.37 9.78 6.21
C SER A 357 8.43 8.96 6.96
N VAL A 358 8.82 9.37 8.18
CA VAL A 358 9.75 8.59 9.01
C VAL A 358 9.15 7.24 9.41
N VAL A 359 7.85 7.19 9.76
CA VAL A 359 7.15 5.92 10.04
C VAL A 359 7.24 4.97 8.84
N ASN A 360 6.94 5.43 7.62
CA ASN A 360 7.04 4.59 6.42
C ASN A 360 8.48 4.11 6.16
N LEU A 361 9.49 4.94 6.44
CA LEU A 361 10.89 4.55 6.33
C LEU A 361 11.24 3.41 7.30
N ILE A 362 10.88 3.54 8.58
CA ILE A 362 11.07 2.47 9.59
C ILE A 362 10.34 1.20 9.15
N SER A 363 9.12 1.34 8.64
CA SER A 363 8.30 0.22 8.23
C SER A 363 8.76 -0.46 6.94
N THR A 364 9.76 0.07 6.24
CA THR A 364 10.40 -0.61 5.11
C THR A 364 11.03 -1.95 5.55
N ILE A 365 11.39 -2.09 6.83
CA ILE A 365 11.84 -3.36 7.42
C ILE A 365 10.80 -4.49 7.22
N ALA A 366 9.51 -4.16 7.12
CA ALA A 366 8.45 -5.14 6.85
C ALA A 366 8.61 -5.88 5.52
N CYS A 367 9.36 -5.33 4.58
CA CYS A 367 9.62 -5.97 3.31
C CYS A 367 10.45 -7.25 3.47
N LEU A 368 11.16 -7.47 4.59
CA LEU A 368 11.88 -8.72 4.87
C LEU A 368 10.95 -9.92 5.13
N ALA A 369 9.66 -9.67 5.40
CA ALA A 369 8.74 -10.71 5.83
C ALA A 369 8.54 -11.85 4.80
N PRO A 370 8.38 -11.61 3.49
CA PRO A 370 8.30 -12.67 2.49
C PRO A 370 9.59 -13.49 2.38
N PHE A 371 10.77 -12.88 2.45
CA PHE A 371 12.01 -13.64 2.48
C PHE A 371 12.05 -14.63 3.66
N ILE A 372 11.68 -14.16 4.86
CA ILE A 372 11.63 -15.01 6.06
C ILE A 372 10.57 -16.10 5.92
N ALA A 373 9.37 -15.77 5.44
CA ALA A 373 8.29 -16.74 5.25
C ALA A 373 8.65 -17.81 4.19
N GLY A 374 9.32 -17.41 3.11
CA GLY A 374 9.84 -18.33 2.10
C GLY A 374 10.92 -19.25 2.64
N ALA A 375 11.87 -18.73 3.43
CA ALA A 375 12.88 -19.55 4.10
C ALA A 375 12.26 -20.56 5.07
N ILE A 376 11.27 -20.15 5.87
CA ILE A 376 10.54 -21.06 6.76
C ILE A 376 9.85 -22.17 5.94
N LYS A 377 9.25 -21.83 4.81
CA LYS A 377 8.63 -22.82 3.91
C LYS A 377 9.67 -23.81 3.36
N ASP A 378 10.84 -23.34 2.92
CA ASP A 378 11.91 -24.20 2.41
C ASP A 378 12.41 -25.17 3.49
N PHE A 379 12.57 -24.73 4.74
CA PHE A 379 13.04 -25.58 5.83
C PHE A 379 11.99 -26.53 6.41
N THR A 380 10.73 -26.08 6.50
CA THR A 380 9.66 -26.84 7.18
C THR A 380 8.75 -27.60 6.22
N GLY A 381 8.83 -27.31 4.91
CA GLY A 381 7.91 -27.82 3.90
C GLY A 381 6.49 -27.23 3.99
N SER A 382 6.20 -26.31 4.90
CA SER A 382 4.85 -25.76 5.12
C SER A 382 4.83 -24.24 5.37
N PHE A 383 3.79 -23.56 4.88
CA PHE A 383 3.55 -22.14 5.20
C PHE A 383 2.85 -21.93 6.55
N THR A 384 2.28 -22.97 7.16
CA THR A 384 1.62 -22.88 8.46
C THR A 384 2.53 -22.24 9.53
N PRO A 385 3.75 -22.74 9.79
CA PRO A 385 4.65 -22.11 10.77
C PRO A 385 5.09 -20.71 10.34
N ALA A 386 5.21 -20.43 9.03
CA ALA A 386 5.53 -19.09 8.55
C ALA A 386 4.47 -18.07 8.97
N PHE A 387 3.19 -18.36 8.76
CA PHE A 387 2.08 -17.48 9.16
C PHE A 387 1.97 -17.31 10.69
N LEU A 388 2.27 -18.36 11.47
CA LEU A 388 2.25 -18.26 12.93
C LEU A 388 3.42 -17.43 13.46
N ILE A 389 4.63 -17.60 12.91
CA ILE A 389 5.83 -16.85 13.33
C ILE A 389 5.68 -15.36 13.02
N ILE A 390 5.13 -15.00 11.84
CA ILE A 390 4.90 -13.58 11.51
C ILE A 390 3.82 -12.92 12.39
N ALA A 391 2.94 -13.69 13.03
CA ALA A 391 1.93 -13.15 13.95
C ALA A 391 2.53 -12.79 15.33
N ALA A 392 3.62 -13.40 15.75
CA ALA A 392 4.23 -13.17 17.06
C ALA A 392 4.64 -11.71 17.31
N PRO A 393 5.34 -11.01 16.38
CA PRO A 393 5.63 -9.57 16.55
C PRO A 393 4.38 -8.71 16.71
N VAL A 394 3.28 -9.06 16.04
CA VAL A 394 2.01 -8.33 16.13
C VAL A 394 1.41 -8.45 17.52
N VAL A 395 1.48 -9.64 18.14
CA VAL A 395 1.02 -9.88 19.52
C VAL A 395 1.83 -9.05 20.52
N VAL A 396 3.15 -9.01 20.36
CA VAL A 396 4.01 -8.17 21.23
C VAL A 396 3.64 -6.69 21.10
N ILE A 397 3.45 -6.21 19.87
CA ILE A 397 3.07 -4.82 19.62
C ILE A 397 1.66 -4.51 20.15
N LEU A 398 0.72 -5.46 20.05
CA LEU A 398 -0.61 -5.35 20.64
C LEU A 398 -0.51 -5.16 22.17
N LEU A 399 0.29 -5.97 22.86
CA LEU A 399 0.49 -5.85 24.32
C LEU A 399 1.09 -4.49 24.69
N LEU A 400 2.11 -4.03 23.96
CA LEU A 400 2.69 -2.69 24.17
C LEU A 400 1.68 -1.57 23.89
N THR A 401 0.81 -1.75 22.89
CA THR A 401 -0.24 -0.79 22.52
C THR A 401 -1.29 -0.65 23.63
N LEU A 402 -1.59 -1.72 24.37
CA LEU A 402 -2.46 -1.64 25.55
C LEU A 402 -1.90 -0.69 26.61
N MET A 403 -0.58 -0.71 26.83
CA MET A 403 0.12 0.14 27.80
C MET A 403 0.30 1.60 27.34
N MET A 404 0.07 1.90 26.07
CA MET A 404 0.30 3.23 25.49
C MET A 404 -0.61 4.31 26.08
N LYS A 405 -0.03 5.37 26.63
CA LYS A 405 -0.75 6.60 27.02
C LYS A 405 -0.35 7.75 26.10
N PRO A 406 -1.22 8.77 25.91
CA PRO A 406 -0.88 9.94 25.11
C PRO A 406 0.46 10.55 25.55
N PRO A 407 1.32 10.99 24.61
CA PRO A 407 2.58 11.64 24.95
C PRO A 407 2.29 12.99 25.62
N VAL A 408 3.12 13.32 26.61
CA VAL A 408 3.10 14.62 27.29
C VAL A 408 4.39 15.34 26.92
N LEU A 409 4.30 16.59 26.44
CA LEU A 409 5.47 17.37 26.11
C LEU A 409 6.12 17.87 27.41
N ASN A 410 7.17 17.18 27.88
CA ASN A 410 7.97 17.70 28.99
C ASN A 410 8.64 19.02 28.54
N THR A 411 8.20 20.13 29.12
CA THR A 411 8.74 21.49 28.89
C THR A 411 10.07 21.74 29.60
N GLN A 412 10.94 20.73 29.69
CA GLN A 412 12.29 20.89 30.24
C GLN A 412 13.29 21.30 29.15
#